data_AF-A0A1T4TF33-F1
#
_entry.id   AF-A0A1T4TF33-F1
#
_cell.length_a   1.000
_cell.length_b   1.000
_cell.length_c   1.000
_cell.angle_alpha   90.00
_cell.angle_beta   90.00
_cell.angle_gamma   90.00
#
_symmetry.space_group_name_H-M   'P 1'
#
loop_
_entity.id
_entity.type
_entity.pdbx_description
1 polymer ?
#
loop_
_entity_poly.entity_id
_entity_poly.type
_entity_poly.pdbx_seq_one_letter_code
_entity_poly.pdbx_strand_id
1 'polypeptide(L)'
;MTNVEMAAFAFATLNGLRLLGYVPQWVAIRRDSGRAESISISAWTLWAASHASTAVYAHSTGDRLVTIVMTINALACASVVALTLVKRHSMPLRSRMQPASLAAIPEGERG
;
A
#
# COMPACT_ATOMS: atom_id res chain seq x y z
N MET A 1 10.01 -19.49 -29.88
CA MET A 1 10.19 -19.00 -28.51
C MET A 1 10.62 -20.17 -27.64
N THR A 2 11.71 -20.02 -26.91
CA THR A 2 12.19 -21.00 -25.91
C THR A 2 11.38 -20.88 -24.62
N ASN A 3 11.41 -21.91 -23.75
CA ASN A 3 10.70 -21.89 -22.46
C ASN A 3 11.13 -20.72 -21.56
N VAL A 4 12.41 -20.33 -21.62
CA VAL A 4 12.97 -19.20 -20.85
C VAL A 4 12.41 -17.87 -21.34
N GLU A 5 12.29 -17.69 -22.67
CA GLU A 5 11.70 -16.47 -23.25
C GLU A 5 10.23 -16.32 -22.89
N MET A 6 9.46 -17.41 -22.92
CA MET A 6 8.05 -17.40 -22.49
C MET A 6 7.93 -17.05 -21.01
N ALA A 7 8.78 -17.63 -20.15
CA ALA A 7 8.80 -17.33 -18.73
C ALA A 7 9.18 -15.87 -18.46
N ALA A 8 10.18 -15.33 -19.17
CA ALA A 8 10.59 -13.93 -19.05
C ALA A 8 9.49 -12.98 -19.51
N PHE A 9 8.81 -13.29 -20.62
CA PHE A 9 7.67 -12.51 -21.10
C PHE A 9 6.53 -12.53 -20.09
N ALA A 10 6.10 -13.71 -19.62
CA ALA A 10 5.06 -13.84 -18.61
C ALA A 10 5.42 -13.10 -17.31
N PHE A 11 6.68 -13.23 -16.86
CA PHE A 11 7.19 -12.50 -15.70
C PHE A 11 7.06 -10.98 -15.89
N ALA A 12 7.53 -10.45 -17.02
CA ALA A 12 7.48 -9.01 -17.30
C ALA A 12 6.03 -8.52 -17.42
N THR A 13 5.18 -9.26 -18.13
CA THR A 13 3.75 -8.92 -18.30
C THR A 13 3.01 -8.94 -16.97
N LEU A 14 3.15 -9.99 -16.16
CA LEU A 14 2.44 -10.10 -14.89
C LEU A 14 2.91 -9.05 -13.88
N ASN A 15 4.21 -8.78 -13.80
CA ASN A 15 4.72 -7.71 -12.94
C ASN A 15 4.37 -6.32 -13.47
N GLY A 16 4.24 -6.14 -14.80
CA GLY A 16 3.74 -4.91 -15.40
C GLY A 16 2.26 -4.67 -15.11
N LEU A 17 1.41 -5.69 -15.28
CA LEU A 17 -0.01 -5.63 -14.92
C LEU A 17 -0.22 -5.33 -13.43
N ARG A 18 0.65 -5.87 -12.56
CA ARG A 18 0.65 -5.55 -11.12
C ARG A 18 0.84 -4.05 -10.86
N LEU A 19 1.70 -3.35 -11.62
CA LEU A 19 1.86 -1.90 -11.51
C LEU A 19 0.58 -1.15 -11.88
N LEU A 20 -0.13 -1.59 -12.92
CA LEU A 20 -1.44 -1.02 -13.26
C LEU A 20 -2.44 -1.23 -12.12
N GLY A 21 -2.37 -2.38 -11.43
CA GLY A 21 -3.15 -2.69 -10.24
C GLY A 21 -2.84 -1.81 -9.02
N TYR A 22 -1.70 -1.11 -8.97
CA TYR A 22 -1.39 -0.17 -7.88
C TYR A 22 -2.09 1.18 -8.04
N VAL A 23 -2.39 1.61 -9.26
CA VAL A 23 -3.12 2.85 -9.54
C VAL A 23 -4.50 2.90 -8.84
N PRO A 24 -5.39 1.90 -8.97
CA PRO A 24 -6.66 1.92 -8.25
C PRO A 24 -6.47 1.90 -6.74
N GLN A 25 -5.39 1.32 -6.21
CA GLN A 25 -5.08 1.36 -4.78
C GLN A 25 -4.69 2.77 -4.33
N TRP A 26 -3.89 3.49 -5.12
CA TRP A 26 -3.58 4.90 -4.84
C TRP A 26 -4.84 5.78 -4.87
N VAL A 27 -5.70 5.56 -5.85
CA VAL A 27 -6.99 6.27 -5.96
C VAL A 27 -7.89 5.93 -4.77
N ALA A 28 -7.99 4.66 -4.38
CA ALA A 28 -8.76 4.23 -3.23
C ALA A 28 -8.24 4.87 -1.93
N ILE A 29 -6.92 4.85 -1.69
CA ILE A 29 -6.30 5.50 -0.53
C ILE A 29 -6.62 6.99 -0.52
N ARG A 30 -6.56 7.68 -1.67
CA ARG A 30 -6.86 9.11 -1.74
C ARG A 30 -8.33 9.41 -1.49
N ARG A 31 -9.23 8.64 -2.10
CA ARG A 31 -10.70 8.83 -2.02
C ARG A 31 -11.30 8.35 -0.70
N ASP A 32 -10.61 7.50 0.03
CA ASP A 32 -11.12 6.99 1.30
C ASP A 32 -11.42 8.14 2.28
N SER A 33 -12.62 8.18 2.85
CA SER A 33 -13.01 9.25 3.78
C SER A 33 -12.43 9.03 5.18
N GLY A 34 -11.90 7.83 5.45
CA GLY A 34 -11.31 7.44 6.72
C GLY A 34 -9.78 7.34 6.70
N ARG A 35 -9.25 6.46 7.56
CA ARG A 35 -7.81 6.26 7.79
C ARG A 35 -7.17 5.20 6.87
N ALA A 36 -7.82 4.83 5.78
CA ALA A 36 -7.45 3.72 4.90
C ALA A 36 -7.19 2.42 5.68
N GLU A 37 -8.10 2.08 6.60
CA GLU A 37 -7.93 0.93 7.51
C GLU A 37 -7.99 -0.42 6.79
N SER A 38 -8.71 -0.48 5.66
CA SER A 38 -8.78 -1.66 4.79
C SER A 38 -7.44 -2.02 4.14
N ILE A 39 -6.48 -1.10 4.11
CA ILE A 39 -5.16 -1.34 3.55
C ILE A 39 -4.22 -1.89 4.64
N SER A 40 -3.81 -3.14 4.47
CA SER A 40 -2.87 -3.80 5.39
C SER A 40 -1.43 -3.35 5.15
N ILE A 41 -0.92 -2.44 5.98
CA ILE A 41 0.46 -1.95 5.90
C ILE A 41 1.47 -3.11 5.96
N SER A 42 1.26 -4.10 6.83
CA SER A 42 2.17 -5.23 6.99
C SER A 42 2.32 -6.05 5.71
N ALA A 43 1.22 -6.30 5.00
CA ALA A 43 1.25 -7.02 3.72
C ALA A 43 2.03 -6.24 2.66
N TRP A 44 1.77 -4.93 2.53
CA TRP A 44 2.46 -4.08 1.56
C TRP A 44 3.95 -3.90 1.87
N THR A 45 4.31 -3.79 3.15
CA THR A 45 5.71 -3.78 3.60
C THR A 45 6.41 -5.09 3.29
N LEU A 46 5.75 -6.23 3.54
CA LEU A 46 6.32 -7.55 3.23
C LEU A 46 6.56 -7.72 1.73
N TRP A 47 5.64 -7.27 0.87
CA TRP A 47 5.84 -7.28 -0.57
C TRP A 47 6.97 -6.36 -1.01
N ALA A 48 7.08 -5.16 -0.44
CA ALA A 48 8.19 -4.25 -0.72
C ALA A 48 9.54 -4.91 -0.35
N ALA A 49 9.64 -5.51 0.83
CA ALA A 49 10.85 -6.19 1.28
C ALA A 49 11.19 -7.40 0.40
N SER A 50 10.19 -8.20 0.02
CA SER A 50 10.38 -9.33 -0.90
C SER A 50 10.91 -8.87 -2.26
N HIS A 51 10.28 -7.87 -2.88
CA HIS A 51 10.73 -7.35 -4.17
C HIS A 51 12.12 -6.71 -4.10
N ALA A 52 12.43 -5.98 -3.02
CA ALA A 52 13.76 -5.43 -2.81
C ALA A 52 14.81 -6.54 -2.69
N SER A 53 14.52 -7.61 -1.93
CA SER A 53 15.43 -8.75 -1.79
C SER A 53 15.67 -9.47 -3.13
N THR A 54 14.62 -9.66 -3.94
CA THR A 54 14.75 -10.25 -5.28
C THR A 54 15.55 -9.36 -6.23
N ALA A 55 15.38 -8.04 -6.15
CA ALA A 55 16.17 -7.10 -6.95
C ALA A 55 17.66 -7.16 -6.61
N VAL A 56 18.02 -7.18 -5.32
CA VAL A 56 19.41 -7.32 -4.85
C VAL A 56 20.00 -8.65 -5.33
N TYR A 57 19.25 -9.74 -5.19
CA TYR A 57 19.68 -11.05 -5.68
C TYR A 57 19.90 -11.05 -7.19
N ALA A 58 18.93 -10.60 -7.99
CA ALA A 58 19.03 -10.57 -9.45
C ALA A 58 20.16 -9.66 -9.94
N HIS A 59 20.43 -8.57 -9.22
CA HIS A 59 21.55 -7.69 -9.54
C HIS A 59 22.89 -8.42 -9.36
N SER A 60 23.03 -9.19 -8.28
CA SER A 60 24.23 -9.98 -8.01
C SER A 60 24.49 -11.09 -9.04
N THR A 61 23.42 -11.60 -9.69
CA THR A 61 23.51 -12.62 -10.73
C THR A 61 23.58 -12.04 -12.15
N GLY A 62 23.52 -10.72 -12.30
CA GLY A 62 23.55 -10.03 -13.61
C GLY A 62 22.22 -10.04 -14.39
N ASP A 63 21.12 -10.47 -13.78
CA ASP A 63 19.79 -10.45 -14.42
C ASP A 63 19.19 -9.04 -14.35
N ARG A 64 19.51 -8.24 -15.37
CA ARG A 64 19.07 -6.84 -15.46
C ARG A 64 17.54 -6.71 -15.54
N LEU A 65 16.85 -7.62 -16.22
CA LEU A 65 15.40 -7.55 -16.39
C LEU A 65 14.71 -7.74 -15.05
N VAL A 66 15.05 -8.82 -14.33
CA VAL A 66 14.46 -9.11 -13.01
C VAL A 66 14.82 -8.00 -12.02
N THR A 67 16.07 -7.51 -12.04
CA THR A 67 16.52 -6.39 -11.21
C THR A 67 15.63 -5.16 -11.37
N ILE A 68 15.43 -4.70 -12.60
CA ILE A 68 14.64 -3.49 -12.88
C ILE A 68 13.17 -3.71 -12.48
N VAL A 69 12.57 -4.82 -12.92
CA VAL A 69 11.14 -5.09 -12.69
C VAL A 69 10.82 -5.22 -11.20
N MET A 70 11.68 -5.91 -10.43
CA MET A 70 11.52 -6.05 -8.98
C MET A 70 11.77 -4.73 -8.26
N THR A 71 12.73 -3.92 -8.70
CA THR A 71 12.98 -2.59 -8.12
C THR A 71 11.78 -1.67 -8.28
N ILE A 72 11.17 -1.61 -9.47
CA ILE A 72 9.97 -0.81 -9.72
C ILE A 72 8.79 -1.29 -8.84
N ASN A 73 8.62 -2.61 -8.71
CA ASN A 73 7.59 -3.16 -7.83
C ASN A 73 7.82 -2.81 -6.36
N ALA A 74 9.07 -2.89 -5.87
CA ALA A 74 9.43 -2.50 -4.51
C ALA A 74 9.09 -1.04 -4.22
N LEU A 75 9.47 -0.13 -5.13
CA LEU A 75 9.17 1.31 -5.00
C LEU A 75 7.67 1.59 -5.01
N ALA A 76 6.90 0.90 -5.85
CA ALA A 76 5.46 1.07 -5.91
C ALA A 76 4.74 0.52 -4.67
N CYS A 77 5.19 -0.61 -4.10
CA CYS A 77 4.69 -1.07 -2.81
C CYS A 77 5.04 -0.09 -1.69
N ALA A 78 6.26 0.44 -1.67
CA ALA A 78 6.69 1.42 -0.69
C ALA A 78 5.87 2.72 -0.77
N SER A 79 5.48 3.15 -1.96
CA SER A 79 4.62 4.33 -2.12
C SER A 79 3.20 4.10 -1.57
N VAL A 80 2.63 2.90 -1.74
CA VAL A 80 1.36 2.51 -1.11
C VAL A 80 1.47 2.63 0.41
N VAL A 81 2.52 2.04 1.01
CA VAL A 81 2.78 2.13 2.45
C VAL A 81 2.89 3.58 2.91
N ALA A 82 3.70 4.39 2.22
CA ALA A 82 3.90 5.79 2.56
C ALA A 82 2.60 6.60 2.51
N LEU A 83 1.79 6.44 1.45
CA LEU A 83 0.50 7.11 1.32
C LEU A 83 -0.47 6.69 2.43
N THR A 84 -0.54 5.40 2.76
CA THR A 84 -1.39 4.91 3.85
C THR A 84 -0.94 5.47 5.20
N LEU A 85 0.37 5.49 5.49
CA LEU A 85 0.90 6.06 6.73
C LEU A 85 0.63 7.55 6.84
N VAL A 86 0.94 8.33 5.80
CA VAL A 86 0.66 9.78 5.77
C VAL A 86 -0.81 10.04 6.06
N LYS A 87 -1.72 9.32 5.40
CA LYS A 87 -3.16 9.49 5.64
C LYS A 87 -3.57 9.15 7.09
N ARG A 88 -3.03 8.07 7.67
CA ARG A 88 -3.30 7.67 9.06
C ARG A 88 -2.77 8.67 10.09
N HIS A 89 -1.65 9.32 9.80
CA HIS A 89 -1.06 10.34 10.66
C HIS A 89 -1.77 11.69 10.51
N SER A 90 -2.19 12.07 9.29
CA SER A 90 -2.91 13.32 9.02
C SER A 90 -4.37 13.31 9.49
N MET A 91 -4.97 12.13 9.68
CA MET A 91 -6.26 11.98 10.35
C MET A 91 -6.06 11.50 11.79
N PRO A 92 -5.82 12.41 12.76
CA PRO A 92 -5.87 12.04 14.17
C PRO A 92 -7.22 11.38 14.48
N LEU A 93 -7.26 10.51 15.50
CA LEU A 93 -8.47 9.83 16.01
C LEU A 93 -9.51 10.87 16.47
N ARG A 94 -10.19 11.52 15.53
CA ARG A 94 -11.30 12.43 15.79
C ARG A 94 -12.54 11.56 15.98
N SER A 95 -12.71 11.05 17.20
CA SER A 95 -13.88 10.33 17.74
C SER A 95 -13.61 8.88 18.16
N ARG A 96 -12.95 8.71 19.31
CA ARG A 96 -13.44 7.74 20.32
C ARG A 96 -13.92 8.43 21.61
N MET A 97 -13.77 9.75 21.71
CA MET A 97 -14.30 10.55 22.80
C MET A 97 -15.43 11.46 22.28
N GLN A 98 -16.60 11.29 22.92
CA GLN A 98 -17.83 12.10 22.85
C GLN A 98 -18.89 11.64 21.84
N PRO A 99 -19.82 10.79 22.30
CA PRO A 99 -21.18 11.25 22.55
C PRO A 99 -21.71 11.00 23.98
N ALA A 100 -20.89 10.50 24.91
CA ALA A 100 -21.35 10.26 26.29
C ALA A 100 -21.49 11.53 27.15
N SER A 101 -20.84 12.64 26.78
CA SER A 101 -20.88 13.88 27.58
C SER A 101 -21.97 14.88 27.14
N LEU A 102 -22.62 14.68 25.98
CA LEU A 102 -23.77 15.49 25.55
C LEU A 102 -25.11 14.93 26.06
N ALA A 103 -25.15 13.66 26.49
CA ALA A 103 -26.33 13.02 27.07
C ALA A 103 -26.43 13.19 28.60
N ALA A 104 -25.50 13.90 29.23
CA ALA A 104 -25.38 14.01 30.69
C ALA A 104 -25.84 15.37 31.26
N ILE A 105 -26.48 16.24 30.49
CA ILE A 105 -27.16 17.43 31.04
C ILE A 105 -28.66 17.09 31.13
N PRO A 106 -29.19 16.81 32.34
CA PRO A 106 -30.62 16.59 32.52
C PRO A 106 -31.38 17.88 32.21
N GLU A 107 -32.50 17.78 31.51
CA GLU A 107 -33.35 18.92 31.12
C GLU A 107 -34.04 19.64 32.31
N GLY A 108 -33.73 19.27 33.56
CA GLY A 108 -34.40 19.73 34.79
C GLY A 108 -33.80 20.97 35.47
N GLU A 109 -32.68 21.52 35.02
CA GLU A 109 -32.02 22.69 35.65
C GLU A 109 -32.08 23.98 34.79
N ARG A 110 -33.18 24.16 34.03
CA ARG A 110 -33.50 25.40 33.31
C ARG A 110 -34.77 26.05 33.88
N GLY A 111 -34.83 26.17 35.20
CA GLY A 111 -35.85 26.93 35.94
C GLY A 111 -35.25 28.22 36.48
#